data_AF-A0AA51JR04-F1
#
_entry.id   AF-A0AA51JR04-F1
#
_cell.length_a   1.000
_cell.length_b   1.000
_cell.length_c   1.000
_cell.angle_alpha   90.00
_cell.angle_beta   90.00
_cell.angle_gamma   90.00
#
_symmetry.space_group_name_H-M   'P 1'
#
loop_
_entity.id
_entity.type
_entity.pdbx_description
1 polymer ?
#
loop_
_entity_poly.entity_id
_entity_poly.type
_entity_poly.pdbx_seq_one_letter_code
_entity_poly.pdbx_strand_id
1 'polypeptide(L)' 'VLKTRLVRARMDQAARTVRVSNTMHRTFGRAQWATLRDVLLAWRANVNHAHEAMKSVAAAQSEYA' A
#
# COMPACT_ATOMS: atom_id res chain seq x y z
N VAL A 1 -5.35 17.17 17.12
CA VAL A 1 -6.18 16.03 16.66
C VAL A 1 -7.12 16.53 15.56
N LEU A 2 -7.03 15.98 14.34
CA LEU A 2 -7.94 16.33 13.23
C LEU A 2 -9.33 15.74 13.53
N LYS A 3 -10.32 16.62 13.79
CA LYS A 3 -11.63 16.22 14.34
C LYS A 3 -12.52 15.42 13.37
N THR A 4 -12.35 15.59 12.05
CA THR A 4 -13.30 15.08 11.05
C THR A 4 -12.99 13.69 10.50
N ARG A 5 -11.94 12.99 10.96
CA ARG A 5 -11.49 11.66 10.48
C ARG A 5 -11.24 11.52 8.96
N LEU A 6 -11.50 12.55 8.16
CA LEU A 6 -11.28 12.57 6.72
C LEU A 6 -9.80 12.54 6.34
N VAL A 7 -8.92 12.98 7.25
CA VAL A 7 -7.48 13.03 6.99
C VAL A 7 -6.75 12.55 8.23
N ARG A 8 -5.75 11.68 8.02
CA ARG A 8 -4.74 11.29 9.01
C ARG A 8 -3.42 11.89 8.57
N ALA A 9 -2.91 12.86 9.33
CA ALA A 9 -1.66 13.54 9.03
C ALA A 9 -0.92 13.94 10.32
N ARG A 10 0.39 14.20 10.19
CA ARG A 10 1.26 14.71 11.26
C ARG A 10 2.02 15.95 10.76
N MET A 11 2.18 16.95 11.64
CA MET A 11 2.95 18.16 11.36
C MET A 11 4.41 17.93 11.77
N ASP A 12 5.33 18.16 10.84
CA ASP A 12 6.73 18.40 11.13
C ASP A 12 6.96 19.92 11.19
N GLN A 13 7.07 20.43 12.41
CA GLN A 13 7.20 21.86 12.66
C GLN A 13 8.58 22.40 12.27
N ALA A 14 9.64 21.60 12.41
CA ALA A 14 11.00 22.01 12.09
C ALA A 14 11.17 22.17 10.58
N ALA A 15 10.64 21.20 9.82
CA ALA A 15 10.62 21.26 8.36
C ALA A 15 9.51 22.17 7.81
N ARG A 16 8.57 22.64 8.65
CA ARG A 16 7.36 23.37 8.25
C ARG A 16 6.52 22.61 7.21
N THR A 17 6.42 21.28 7.34
CA THR A 17 5.67 20.42 6.41
C THR A 17 4.63 19.57 7.13
N VAL A 18 3.55 19.22 6.43
CA VAL A 18 2.53 18.28 6.91
C VAL A 18 2.65 16.98 6.14
N ARG A 19 2.94 15.89 6.86
CA ARG A 19 2.96 14.54 6.28
C ARG A 19 1.57 13.92 6.39
N VAL A 20 0.92 13.71 5.24
CA VAL A 20 -0.38 13.04 5.15
C VAL A 20 -0.18 11.53 4.98
N SER A 21 -0.78 10.73 5.86
CA SER A 21 -0.74 9.27 5.80
C SER A 21 -1.97 8.69 5.09
N ASN A 22 -3.15 9.24 5.37
CA ASN A 22 -4.40 8.80 4.75
C ASN A 22 -5.28 10.02 4.50
N THR A 23 -5.98 10.02 3.38
CA THR A 23 -6.96 11.06 3.05
C THR A 23 -8.18 10.40 2.41
N MET A 24 -9.36 10.88 2.79
CA MET A 24 -10.63 10.51 2.17
C MET A 24 -10.81 11.39 0.93
N HIS A 25 -11.07 10.77 -0.22
CA HIS A 25 -11.44 11.49 -1.42
C HIS A 25 -12.86 12.05 -1.27
N ARG A 26 -13.03 13.37 -1.38
CA ARG A 26 -14.35 14.02 -1.30
C ARG A 26 -15.28 13.60 -2.44
N THR A 27 -14.71 13.22 -3.59
CA THR A 27 -15.42 12.67 -4.75
C THR A 27 -14.68 11.44 -5.24
N PHE A 28 -15.40 10.34 -5.49
CA PHE A 28 -14.82 9.08 -5.96
C PHE A 28 -15.53 8.63 -7.24
N GLY A 29 -14.91 8.88 -8.38
CA GLY A 29 -15.45 8.61 -9.70
C GLY A 29 -14.66 7.54 -10.46
N ARG A 30 -14.92 7.43 -11.76
CA ARG A 30 -14.36 6.39 -12.63
C ARG A 30 -12.83 6.36 -12.64
N ALA A 31 -12.18 7.52 -12.60
CA ALA A 31 -10.72 7.61 -12.55
C ALA A 31 -10.15 7.01 -11.26
N GLN A 32 -10.78 7.31 -10.11
CA GLN A 32 -10.37 6.75 -8.81
C GLN A 32 -10.62 5.24 -8.75
N TRP A 33 -11.71 4.74 -9.34
CA TRP A 33 -11.95 3.31 -9.50
C TRP A 33 -10.88 2.62 -10.36
N ALA A 34 -10.43 3.27 -11.44
CA ALA A 34 -9.36 2.74 -12.26
C ALA A 34 -8.04 2.64 -11.47
N THR A 35 -7.64 3.72 -10.81
CA THR A 35 -6.45 3.72 -9.95
C THR A 35 -6.54 2.65 -8.85
N LEU A 36 -7.68 2.53 -8.18
CA LEU A 36 -7.88 1.51 -7.15
C LEU A 36 -7.71 0.10 -7.70
N ARG A 37 -8.33 -0.20 -8.85
CA ARG A 37 -8.19 -1.50 -9.51
C ARG A 37 -6.73 -1.79 -9.85
N ASP A 38 -6.01 -0.81 -10.38
CA ASP A 38 -4.62 -1.00 -10.78
C ASP A 38 -3.71 -1.26 -9.55
N VAL A 39 -3.95 -0.54 -8.44
CA VAL A 39 -3.26 -0.78 -7.16
C VAL A 39 -3.55 -2.18 -6.63
N LEU A 40 -4.82 -2.63 -6.68
CA LEU A 40 -5.20 -3.96 -6.21
C LEU A 40 -4.60 -5.08 -7.08
N LEU A 41 -4.55 -4.89 -8.39
CA LEU A 41 -3.92 -5.85 -9.31
C LEU A 41 -2.42 -5.95 -9.06
N ALA A 42 -1.73 -4.81 -8.88
CA ALA A 42 -0.33 -4.78 -8.52
C ALA A 42 -0.07 -5.48 -7.18
N TRP A 43 -0.92 -5.23 -6.17
CA TRP A 43 -0.79 -5.87 -4.87
C TRP A 43 -0.96 -7.39 -4.97
N ARG A 44 -1.96 -7.86 -5.71
CA ARG A 44 -2.15 -9.30 -5.97
C ARG A 44 -0.93 -9.92 -6.67
N ALA A 45 -0.39 -9.25 -7.68
CA ALA A 45 0.79 -9.73 -8.39
C ALA A 45 2.01 -9.82 -7.46
N ASN A 46 2.24 -8.79 -6.63
CA ASN A 46 3.36 -8.74 -5.69
C ASN A 46 3.26 -9.85 -4.63
N VAL A 47 2.07 -10.09 -4.07
CA VAL A 47 1.84 -11.16 -3.09
C VAL A 47 2.08 -12.53 -3.71
N ASN A 48 1.54 -12.78 -4.92
CA ASN A 48 1.77 -14.03 -5.62
C ASN A 48 3.25 -14.24 -5.95
N HIS A 49 3.95 -13.22 -6.41
CA HIS A 49 5.37 -13.29 -6.71
C HIS A 49 6.20 -13.61 -5.46
N ALA A 50 5.93 -12.94 -4.34
CA ALA A 50 6.60 -13.22 -3.07
C ALA A 50 6.32 -14.67 -2.60
N HIS A 51 5.09 -15.15 -2.76
CA HIS A 51 4.71 -16.52 -2.41
C HIS A 51 5.47 -17.57 -3.23
N GLU A 52 5.54 -17.40 -4.55
CA GLU A 52 6.27 -18.33 -5.41
C GLU A 52 7.79 -18.26 -5.16
N ALA A 53 8.34 -17.07 -4.92
CA ALA A 53 9.75 -16.94 -4.52
C ALA A 53 10.05 -17.69 -3.22
N MET A 54 9.18 -17.58 -2.21
CA MET A 54 9.33 -18.31 -0.95
C MET A 54 9.25 -19.83 -1.13
N LYS A 55 8.32 -20.33 -1.95
CA LYS A 55 8.25 -21.76 -2.30
C LYS A 55 9.53 -22.25 -2.98
N SER A 56 10.05 -21.47 -3.93
CA SER A 56 11.29 -21.82 -4.63
C SER A 56 12.46 -21.91 -3.67
N VAL A 57 12.57 -21.00 -2.71
CA VAL A 57 13.63 -21.03 -1.68
C VAL A 57 13.46 -22.24 -0.76
N ALA A 58 12.23 -22.52 -0.30
CA ALA A 58 11.96 -23.68 0.55
C ALA A 58 12.26 -25.02 -0.14
N ALA A 59 11.91 -25.13 -1.43
CA ALA A 59 12.23 -26.31 -2.24
C ALA A 59 13.74 -26.51 -2.39
N ALA A 60 14.49 -25.45 -2.70
CA ALA A 60 15.95 -25.51 -2.78
C ALA A 60 16.58 -25.91 -1.43
N GLN A 61 16.10 -25.36 -0.31
CA GLN A 61 16.60 -25.74 1.02
C GLN A 61 16.35 -27.22 1.35
N SER A 62 15.24 -27.79 0.89
CA SER A 62 14.94 -29.22 1.06
C SER A 62 15.83 -30.14 0.21
N GLU A 63 16.39 -29.65 -0.89
CA GLU A 63 17.27 -30.44 -1.77
C GLU A 63 18.71 -30.49 -1.23
N TYR A 64 19.11 -29.51 -0.42
CA TYR A 64 20.42 -29.45 0.23
C TYR A 64 20.46 -30.04 1.66
N ALA A 65 19.33 -30.50 2.20
CA ALA A 65 19.20 -31.09 3.53
C ALA A 65 19.09 -32.62 3.45
#